data_AF-A0A2V6VM07-F1
#
_entry.id   AF-A0A2V6VM07-F1
#
_cell.length_a   1.000
_cell.length_b   1.000
_cell.length_c   1.000
_cell.angle_alpha   90.00
_cell.angle_beta   90.00
_cell.angle_gamma   90.00
#
_symmetry.space_group_name_H-M   'P 1'
#
loop_
_entity.id
_entity.type
_entity.pdbx_description
1 polymer ?
#
loop_
_entity_poly.entity_id
_entity_poly.type
_entity_poly.pdbx_seq_one_letter_code
_entity_poly.pdbx_strand_id
1 'polypeptide(L)'
;MTRFREFRRIAPLVVGLMFVLVSAVSLSPARASVPTGTPPPTFGNPLNITNRYQPFQPGGVKVYRGTKGKTRQVVVDLYRTDTRTFRLNSRNVECRILQEIAFENGQLVESSLNFFAQADDGTVYYFGEIVDIFENGVITSHEGSWLVGGPQGS
;
A
#
# COMPACT_ATOMS: atom_id res chain seq x y z
N MET A 1 -25.14 -9.62 77.19
CA MET A 1 -23.68 -9.51 77.35
C MET A 1 -23.10 -8.97 76.06
N THR A 2 -22.80 -7.68 75.92
CA THR A 2 -21.64 -6.87 76.37
C THR A 2 -20.78 -6.52 75.15
N ARG A 3 -20.63 -5.21 74.93
CA ARG A 3 -19.86 -4.49 73.91
C ARG A 3 -18.37 -4.87 73.82
N PHE A 4 -17.73 -4.24 72.82
CA PHE A 4 -16.30 -3.89 72.64
C PHE A 4 -15.53 -4.86 71.71
N ARG A 5 -14.66 -4.45 70.77
CA ARG A 5 -13.90 -3.20 70.54
C ARG A 5 -13.22 -3.31 69.15
N GLU A 6 -13.06 -2.21 68.41
CA GLU A 6 -12.11 -2.17 67.30
C GLU A 6 -10.66 -2.22 67.78
N PHE A 7 -9.77 -2.81 66.98
CA PHE A 7 -8.32 -2.60 67.09
C PHE A 7 -7.67 -2.30 65.74
N ARG A 8 -7.00 -1.15 65.71
CA ARG A 8 -6.14 -0.61 64.64
C ARG A 8 -4.79 -1.33 64.58
N ARG A 9 -4.29 -1.47 63.34
CA ARG A 9 -2.89 -1.36 62.84
C ARG A 9 -1.81 -2.28 63.42
N ILE A 10 -1.17 -3.07 62.55
CA ILE A 10 0.30 -3.22 62.47
C ILE A 10 0.71 -3.53 61.01
N ALA A 11 1.63 -2.75 60.43
CA ALA A 11 2.52 -3.18 59.35
C ALA A 11 3.94 -3.21 59.93
N PRO A 12 4.84 -4.15 59.53
CA PRO A 12 5.84 -3.77 58.53
C PRO A 12 6.41 -4.90 57.64
N LEU A 13 7.00 -4.46 56.53
CA LEU A 13 8.12 -5.03 55.75
C LEU A 13 8.13 -6.53 55.37
N VAL A 14 7.99 -6.80 54.07
CA VAL A 14 8.81 -7.80 53.38
C VAL A 14 9.40 -7.19 52.11
N VAL A 15 10.73 -7.28 52.04
CA VAL A 15 11.62 -6.90 50.94
C VAL A 15 11.35 -7.78 49.72
N GLY A 16 11.27 -7.17 48.54
CA GLY A 16 11.19 -7.86 47.26
C GLY A 16 11.68 -6.96 46.14
N LEU A 17 12.99 -6.79 46.07
CA LEU A 17 13.70 -6.09 44.99
C LEU A 17 13.45 -6.83 43.67
N MET A 18 12.44 -6.41 42.91
CA MET A 18 12.22 -6.89 41.54
C MET A 18 13.21 -6.18 40.62
N PHE A 19 14.28 -6.88 40.22
CA PHE A 19 15.13 -6.47 39.10
C PHE A 19 14.29 -6.50 37.82
N VAL A 20 13.79 -5.34 37.39
CA VAL A 20 13.26 -5.19 36.02
C VAL A 20 14.48 -5.04 35.12
N LEU A 21 14.86 -6.13 34.45
CA LEU A 21 15.83 -6.09 33.37
C LEU A 21 15.15 -5.42 32.16
N VAL A 22 15.25 -4.09 32.07
CA VAL A 22 14.88 -3.37 30.85
C VAL A 22 15.99 -3.63 29.84
N SER A 23 15.82 -4.67 29.03
CA SER A 23 16.61 -4.82 27.81
C SER A 23 16.26 -3.67 26.89
N ALA A 24 17.11 -2.64 26.84
CA ALA A 24 17.03 -1.62 25.81
C ALA A 24 17.34 -2.30 24.47
N VAL A 25 16.29 -2.76 23.77
CA VAL A 25 16.41 -3.14 22.37
C VAL A 25 16.65 -1.85 21.61
N SER A 26 17.91 -1.59 21.27
CA SER A 26 18.25 -0.55 20.30
C SER A 26 17.60 -0.91 18.97
N LEU A 27 16.41 -0.36 18.69
CA LEU A 27 15.86 -0.35 17.33
C LEU A 27 16.81 0.51 16.49
N SER A 28 17.74 -0.15 15.79
CA SER A 28 18.45 0.53 14.72
C SER A 28 17.41 1.01 13.71
N PRO A 29 17.45 2.29 13.28
CA PRO A 29 16.54 2.76 12.27
C PRO A 29 16.73 1.89 11.02
N ALA A 30 15.65 1.27 10.53
CA ALA A 30 15.68 0.57 9.27
C ALA A 30 16.06 1.59 8.18
N ARG A 31 17.28 1.47 7.65
CA ARG A 31 17.69 2.24 6.48
C ARG A 31 17.31 1.44 5.26
N ALA A 32 16.45 1.99 4.42
CA ALA A 32 16.28 1.48 3.06
C ALA A 32 17.62 1.67 2.34
N SER A 33 18.31 0.56 2.04
CA SER A 33 19.43 0.54 1.10
C SER A 33 18.88 0.17 -0.27
N VAL A 34 19.33 0.87 -1.31
CA VAL A 34 19.18 0.36 -2.68
C VAL A 34 20.26 -0.73 -2.82
N PRO A 35 19.89 -2.00 -3.04
CA PRO A 35 20.88 -3.05 -3.25
C PRO A 35 21.79 -2.68 -4.43
N THR A 36 23.08 -2.51 -4.17
CA THR A 36 24.08 -2.30 -5.22
C THR A 36 24.57 -3.66 -5.71
N GLY A 37 24.63 -3.84 -7.03
CA GLY A 37 25.12 -5.08 -7.65
C GLY A 37 24.07 -6.15 -7.93
N THR A 38 22.78 -5.90 -7.68
CA THR A 38 21.71 -6.79 -8.13
C THR A 38 21.58 -6.69 -9.65
N PRO A 39 21.57 -7.80 -10.40
CA PRO A 39 21.29 -7.74 -11.83
C PRO A 39 19.93 -7.09 -12.08
N PRO A 40 19.74 -6.38 -13.21
CA PRO A 40 18.45 -5.81 -13.56
C PRO A 40 17.35 -6.88 -13.55
N PRO A 41 16.12 -6.54 -13.15
CA PRO A 41 15.01 -7.49 -13.18
C PRO A 41 14.78 -8.01 -14.60
N THR A 42 14.43 -9.29 -14.70
CA THR A 42 14.03 -9.93 -15.94
C THR A 42 12.53 -10.19 -15.93
N PHE A 43 11.91 -10.03 -17.09
CA PHE A 43 10.46 -10.10 -17.27
C PHE A 43 10.15 -11.12 -18.36
N GLY A 44 10.27 -12.42 -18.04
CA GLY A 44 9.98 -13.51 -18.97
C GLY A 44 8.49 -13.75 -19.17
N ASN A 45 7.68 -13.60 -18.11
CA ASN A 45 6.21 -13.70 -18.17
C ASN A 45 5.53 -12.63 -17.30
N PRO A 46 5.69 -11.33 -17.64
CA PRO A 46 5.34 -10.22 -16.75
C PRO A 46 3.85 -10.08 -16.45
N LEU A 47 2.99 -10.62 -17.32
CA LEU A 47 1.54 -10.59 -17.17
C LEU A 47 0.99 -11.62 -16.18
N ASN A 48 1.80 -12.63 -15.81
CA ASN A 48 1.43 -13.66 -14.86
C ASN A 48 1.77 -13.23 -13.43
N ILE A 49 0.95 -12.34 -12.87
CA ILE A 49 1.15 -11.79 -11.53
C ILE A 49 0.62 -12.80 -10.49
N THR A 50 1.53 -13.61 -9.95
CA THR A 50 1.27 -14.65 -8.95
C THR A 50 1.59 -14.21 -7.52
N ASN A 51 2.11 -12.99 -7.33
CA ASN A 51 2.45 -12.45 -6.02
C ASN A 51 1.23 -12.42 -5.10
N ARG A 52 1.35 -13.08 -3.94
CA ARG A 52 0.26 -13.23 -2.94
C ARG A 52 -0.28 -11.90 -2.40
N TYR A 53 0.52 -10.85 -2.43
CA TYR A 53 0.16 -9.53 -1.91
C TYR A 53 -0.39 -8.59 -2.98
N GLN A 54 -0.20 -8.91 -4.26
CA GLN A 54 -0.75 -8.16 -5.39
C GLN A 54 -1.43 -9.10 -6.39
N PRO A 55 -2.47 -9.86 -5.98
CA PRO A 55 -3.15 -10.77 -6.89
C PRO A 55 -3.86 -9.97 -7.99
N PHE A 56 -3.59 -10.33 -9.24
CA PHE A 56 -4.20 -9.72 -10.43
C PHE A 56 -5.00 -10.76 -11.20
N GLN A 57 -6.32 -10.61 -11.24
CA GLN A 57 -7.21 -11.46 -12.03
C GLN A 57 -7.89 -10.63 -13.12
N PRO A 58 -7.57 -10.81 -14.41
CA PRO A 58 -8.24 -10.10 -15.50
C PRO A 58 -9.77 -10.28 -15.46
N GLY A 59 -10.50 -9.18 -15.63
CA GLY A 59 -11.96 -9.10 -15.45
C GLY A 59 -12.42 -9.02 -13.99
N GLY A 60 -11.51 -9.11 -13.01
CA GLY A 60 -11.82 -9.02 -11.60
C GLY A 60 -12.19 -7.61 -11.15
N VAL A 61 -12.91 -7.53 -10.04
CA VAL A 61 -13.29 -6.27 -9.38
C VAL A 61 -12.99 -6.38 -7.89
N LYS A 62 -12.37 -5.35 -7.31
CA LYS A 62 -12.31 -5.16 -5.86
C LYS A 62 -12.98 -3.85 -5.50
N VAL A 63 -13.71 -3.85 -4.40
CA VAL A 63 -14.38 -2.64 -3.89
C VAL A 63 -13.94 -2.44 -2.45
N TYR A 64 -13.34 -1.29 -2.18
CA TYR A 64 -12.98 -0.85 -0.84
C TYR A 64 -13.94 0.23 -0.38
N ARG A 65 -14.25 0.23 0.92
CA ARG A 65 -15.10 1.23 1.53
C ARG A 65 -14.55 1.61 2.89
N GLY A 66 -14.51 2.90 3.15
CA GLY A 66 -14.03 3.43 4.41
C GLY A 66 -14.39 4.90 4.59
N THR A 67 -13.64 5.56 5.46
CA THR A 67 -13.79 6.99 5.75
C THR A 67 -12.42 7.64 5.88
N LYS A 68 -12.23 8.79 5.23
CA LYS A 68 -11.08 9.67 5.41
C LYS A 68 -11.53 10.86 6.26
N GLY A 69 -11.25 10.81 7.56
CA GLY A 69 -11.88 11.73 8.52
C GLY A 69 -13.40 11.54 8.53
N LYS A 70 -14.15 12.60 8.18
CA LYS A 70 -15.63 12.55 8.06
C LYS A 70 -16.12 12.23 6.64
N THR A 71 -15.22 12.18 5.67
CA THR A 71 -15.56 11.93 4.26
C THR A 71 -15.69 10.43 4.04
N ARG A 72 -16.81 9.98 3.49
CA ARG A 72 -16.98 8.58 3.08
C ARG A 72 -16.20 8.33 1.80
N GLN A 73 -15.39 7.28 1.77
CA GLN A 73 -14.62 6.89 0.59
C GLN A 73 -15.09 5.53 0.07
N VAL A 74 -15.20 5.42 -1.25
CA VAL A 74 -15.33 4.15 -1.97
C VAL A 74 -14.28 4.13 -3.07
N VAL A 75 -13.55 3.03 -3.18
CA VAL A 75 -12.58 2.81 -4.27
C VAL A 75 -12.97 1.53 -4.99
N VAL A 76 -12.98 1.58 -6.32
CA VAL A 76 -13.27 0.43 -7.19
C VAL A 76 -12.05 0.15 -8.04
N ASP A 77 -11.45 -1.01 -7.86
CA ASP A 77 -10.41 -1.52 -8.76
C ASP A 77 -11.06 -2.38 -9.83
N LEU A 78 -10.82 -2.04 -11.10
CA LEU A 78 -11.15 -2.86 -12.26
C LEU A 78 -9.85 -3.45 -12.82
N TYR A 79 -9.71 -4.77 -12.74
CA TYR A 79 -8.54 -5.49 -13.24
C TYR A 79 -8.75 -5.77 -14.72
N ARG A 80 -8.25 -4.91 -15.59
CA ARG A 80 -8.60 -4.95 -17.01
C ARG A 80 -7.96 -6.13 -17.74
N THR A 81 -8.52 -6.48 -18.90
CA THR A 81 -8.01 -7.56 -19.77
C THR A 81 -6.98 -7.08 -20.79
N ASP A 82 -7.00 -5.79 -21.11
CA ASP A 82 -5.99 -5.15 -21.95
C ASP A 82 -4.68 -4.90 -21.18
N THR A 83 -3.63 -4.61 -21.94
CA THR A 83 -2.26 -4.48 -21.46
C THR A 83 -1.60 -3.24 -22.08
N ARG A 84 -0.50 -2.81 -21.49
CA ARG A 84 0.33 -1.72 -22.04
C ARG A 84 1.80 -2.11 -22.03
N THR A 85 2.50 -1.86 -23.13
CA THR A 85 3.94 -2.10 -23.21
C THR A 85 4.73 -0.85 -22.82
N PHE A 86 5.73 -1.05 -21.97
CA PHE A 86 6.70 -0.03 -21.56
C PHE A 86 8.10 -0.37 -22.06
N ARG A 87 8.87 0.67 -22.36
CA ARG A 87 10.28 0.54 -22.74
C ARG A 87 11.13 0.71 -21.48
N LEU A 88 11.80 -0.37 -21.05
CA LEU A 88 12.73 -0.34 -19.94
C LEU A 88 14.14 -0.68 -20.45
N ASN A 89 15.06 0.29 -20.40
CA ASN A 89 16.40 0.19 -20.97
C ASN A 89 16.39 -0.23 -22.44
N SER A 90 16.85 -1.44 -22.77
CA SER A 90 16.88 -2.03 -24.11
C SER A 90 15.79 -3.11 -24.35
N ARG A 91 14.89 -3.34 -23.38
CA ARG A 91 13.78 -4.32 -23.49
C ARG A 91 12.39 -3.67 -23.46
N ASN A 92 11.41 -4.42 -23.97
CA ASN A 92 9.98 -4.14 -23.81
C ASN A 92 9.45 -4.97 -22.63
N VAL A 93 8.61 -4.36 -21.81
CA VAL A 93 7.92 -5.03 -20.70
C VAL A 93 6.43 -4.78 -20.83
N GLU A 94 5.66 -5.85 -20.96
CA GLU A 94 4.20 -5.77 -21.01
C GLU A 94 3.63 -5.72 -19.59
N CYS A 95 2.73 -4.77 -19.34
CA CYS A 95 2.13 -4.52 -18.04
C CYS A 95 0.63 -4.77 -18.07
N ARG A 96 0.10 -5.32 -16.97
CA ARG A 96 -1.32 -5.34 -16.63
C ARG A 96 -1.81 -3.94 -16.29
N ILE A 97 -3.09 -3.68 -16.54
CA ILE A 97 -3.73 -2.39 -16.26
C ILE A 97 -4.80 -2.56 -15.18
N LEU A 98 -4.59 -1.93 -14.02
CA LEU A 98 -5.61 -1.76 -12.99
C LEU A 98 -6.21 -0.36 -13.14
N GLN A 99 -7.51 -0.26 -13.41
CA GLN A 99 -8.19 1.02 -13.34
C GLN A 99 -8.75 1.20 -11.92
N GLU A 100 -8.25 2.20 -11.20
CA GLU A 100 -8.80 2.59 -9.90
C GLU A 100 -9.79 3.73 -10.12
N ILE A 101 -10.95 3.67 -9.45
CA ILE A 101 -11.97 4.71 -9.50
C ILE A 101 -12.34 5.07 -8.06
N ALA A 102 -12.02 6.30 -7.66
CA ALA A 102 -12.22 6.79 -6.30
C ALA A 102 -13.42 7.73 -6.20
N PHE A 103 -14.22 7.52 -5.16
CA PHE A 103 -15.38 8.32 -4.83
C PHE A 103 -15.29 8.86 -3.42
N GLU A 104 -15.61 10.15 -3.25
CA GLU A 104 -15.80 10.80 -1.96
C GLU A 104 -17.24 11.28 -1.82
N ASN A 105 -17.92 10.87 -0.74
CA ASN A 105 -19.34 11.15 -0.50
C ASN A 105 -20.27 10.81 -1.69
N GLY A 106 -19.87 9.83 -2.51
CA GLY A 106 -20.62 9.40 -3.70
C GLY A 106 -20.30 10.18 -4.98
N GLN A 107 -19.41 11.18 -4.92
CA GLN A 107 -18.94 11.92 -6.09
C GLN A 107 -17.64 11.30 -6.60
N LEU A 108 -17.50 11.15 -7.91
CA LEU A 108 -16.24 10.75 -8.56
C LEU A 108 -15.21 11.86 -8.33
N VAL A 109 -14.06 11.51 -7.75
CA VAL A 109 -12.96 12.45 -7.51
C VAL A 109 -11.69 12.09 -8.27
N GLU A 110 -11.52 10.81 -8.62
CA GLU A 110 -10.35 10.35 -9.38
C GLU A 110 -10.66 9.08 -10.18
N SER A 111 -10.08 8.97 -11.38
CA SER A 111 -9.91 7.72 -12.10
C SER A 111 -8.46 7.60 -12.55
N SER A 112 -7.80 6.50 -12.24
CA SER A 112 -6.40 6.27 -12.62
C SER A 112 -6.19 4.92 -13.30
N LEU A 113 -5.36 4.89 -14.35
CA LEU A 113 -4.87 3.67 -14.98
C LEU A 113 -3.47 3.36 -14.45
N ASN A 114 -3.35 2.28 -13.69
CA ASN A 114 -2.15 1.86 -12.98
C ASN A 114 -1.52 0.64 -13.68
N PHE A 115 -0.21 0.69 -13.94
CA PHE A 115 0.48 -0.31 -14.75
C PHE A 115 1.40 -1.22 -13.93
N PHE A 116 1.16 -2.53 -13.93
CA PHE A 116 1.94 -3.49 -13.12
C PHE A 116 2.53 -4.63 -13.95
N ALA A 117 3.74 -5.07 -13.60
CA ALA A 117 4.37 -6.26 -14.15
C ALA A 117 5.13 -7.02 -13.07
N GLN A 118 5.13 -8.34 -13.13
CA GLN A 118 5.92 -9.18 -12.21
C GLN A 118 7.23 -9.64 -12.87
N ALA A 119 8.35 -9.41 -12.20
CA ALA A 119 9.64 -9.97 -12.61
C ALA A 119 9.74 -11.46 -12.28
N ASP A 120 10.71 -12.14 -12.88
CA ASP A 120 10.90 -13.59 -12.74
C ASP A 120 11.22 -14.04 -11.30
N ASP A 121 11.69 -13.12 -10.45
CA ASP A 121 11.95 -13.34 -9.03
C ASP A 121 10.70 -13.20 -8.13
N GLY A 122 9.55 -12.86 -8.71
CA GLY A 122 8.28 -12.67 -8.00
C GLY A 122 8.01 -11.24 -7.54
N THR A 123 8.96 -10.31 -7.73
CA THR A 123 8.78 -8.89 -7.41
C THR A 123 7.79 -8.26 -8.38
N VAL A 124 6.77 -7.57 -7.87
CA VAL A 124 5.84 -6.79 -8.69
C VAL A 124 6.32 -5.35 -8.75
N TYR A 125 6.50 -4.87 -9.98
CA TYR A 125 6.92 -3.51 -10.28
C TYR A 125 5.72 -2.69 -10.74
N TYR A 126 5.72 -1.43 -10.32
CA TYR A 126 4.74 -0.43 -10.71
C TYR A 126 5.37 0.49 -11.77
N PHE A 127 4.81 0.48 -12.98
CA PHE A 127 5.34 1.17 -14.17
C PHE A 127 4.76 2.57 -14.38
N GLY A 128 3.87 3.00 -13.47
CA GLY A 128 3.30 4.33 -13.44
C GLY A 128 1.79 4.34 -13.52
N GLU A 129 1.26 5.54 -13.66
CA GLU A 129 -0.17 5.87 -13.74
C GLU A 129 -0.47 6.99 -14.72
N ILE A 130 -1.68 6.94 -15.25
CA ILE A 130 -2.37 8.08 -15.85
C ILE A 130 -3.56 8.39 -14.94
N VAL A 131 -3.62 9.61 -14.42
CA VAL A 131 -4.61 10.05 -13.43
C VAL A 131 -5.47 11.15 -14.03
N ASP A 132 -6.77 11.04 -13.83
CA ASP A 132 -7.74 12.10 -14.07
C ASP A 132 -8.39 12.48 -12.73
N ILE A 133 -8.22 13.73 -12.31
CA ILE A 133 -8.86 14.31 -11.13
C ILE A 133 -10.13 15.03 -11.55
N PHE A 134 -11.22 14.78 -10.82
CA PHE A 134 -12.54 15.31 -11.13
C PHE A 134 -13.04 16.30 -10.07
N GLU A 135 -13.60 17.41 -10.54
CA GLU A 135 -14.44 18.30 -9.73
C GLU A 135 -15.74 18.57 -10.48
N ASN A 136 -16.89 18.43 -9.82
CA ASN A 136 -18.20 18.64 -10.43
C ASN A 136 -18.44 17.87 -11.75
N GLY A 137 -17.82 16.69 -11.87
CA GLY A 137 -17.96 15.81 -13.04
C GLY A 137 -17.11 16.19 -14.26
N VAL A 138 -16.23 17.18 -14.14
CA VAL A 138 -15.26 17.53 -15.19
C VAL A 138 -13.84 17.23 -14.72
N ILE A 139 -12.97 16.85 -15.66
CA ILE A 139 -11.55 16.68 -15.37
C ILE A 139 -10.93 18.06 -15.15
N THR A 140 -10.28 18.25 -14.01
CA THR A 140 -9.63 19.51 -13.63
C THR A 140 -8.10 19.41 -13.60
N SER A 141 -7.56 18.21 -13.43
CA SER A 141 -6.12 17.98 -13.33
C SER A 141 -5.73 16.57 -13.72
N HIS A 142 -4.46 16.38 -14.07
CA HIS A 142 -3.80 15.09 -14.22
C HIS A 142 -2.67 14.89 -13.20
N GLU A 143 -2.70 15.66 -12.11
CA GLU A 143 -1.72 15.59 -11.03
C GLU A 143 -1.59 14.16 -10.51
N GLY A 144 -0.36 13.75 -10.22
CA GLY A 144 -0.05 12.37 -9.84
C GLY A 144 0.30 11.47 -11.02
N SER A 145 0.01 11.85 -12.27
CA SER A 145 0.41 11.04 -13.44
C SER A 145 1.94 10.97 -13.59
N TRP A 146 2.46 9.76 -13.77
CA TRP A 146 3.85 9.51 -14.13
C TRP A 146 3.98 8.17 -14.83
N LEU A 147 4.96 8.04 -15.71
CA LEU A 147 5.21 6.78 -16.44
C LEU A 147 6.70 6.48 -16.41
N VAL A 148 7.07 5.20 -16.32
CA VAL A 148 8.45 4.76 -16.58
C VAL A 148 8.84 5.19 -17.99
N GLY A 149 9.96 5.91 -18.11
CA GLY A 149 10.40 6.50 -19.37
C GLY A 149 9.75 7.85 -19.70
N GLY A 150 8.91 8.38 -18.81
CA GLY A 150 8.21 9.64 -18.97
C GLY A 150 6.97 9.56 -19.87
N PRO A 151 6.31 10.71 -20.11
CA PRO A 151 5.18 10.79 -21.02
C PRO A 151 5.56 10.25 -22.41
N GLN A 152 4.78 9.31 -22.92
CA GLN A 152 5.02 8.78 -24.27
C GLN A 152 4.33 9.69 -25.29
N GLY A 153 5.10 10.64 -25.86
CA GLY A 153 4.73 11.41 -27.05
C GLY A 153 3.59 12.41 -26.87
N SER A 154 3.88 13.67 -27.17
CA SER A 154 2.93 14.58 -27.84
C SER A 154 2.61 14.08 -29.25
#